data_AF-A0A1V9YZ47-F1
#
_entry.id   AF-A0A1V9YZ47-F1
#
_cell.length_a   1.000
_cell.length_b   1.000
_cell.length_c   1.000
_cell.angle_alpha   90.00
_cell.angle_beta   90.00
_cell.angle_gamma   90.00
#
_symmetry.space_group_name_H-M   'P 1'
#
loop_
_entity.id
_entity.type
_entity.pdbx_description
1 polymer ?
#
loop_
_entity_poly.entity_id
_entity_poly.type
_entity_poly.pdbx_seq_one_letter_code
_entity_poly.pdbx_strand_id
1 'polypeptide(L)'
;MPPTHLTPALRRQLSDEARKLLFRAHGSDILDLPTSLQNMRANLMIQTPRNGPLYVQLVASGLNYMYRYHLEAIGADILVLVRNGSATKWITYATGDHEALNVFLADFQLHDPQQLNEPVLKFLDIVAQLDVLDIIQVSSEAILQQSEPTRIYTATTPLQSYRFICDGATGCPISIDCISQQDENHIKIQVTYYNRLVSQVVIEAPLGILSDVERMMKVAMEAYSTWSYEAQIQMQNLIDEIDHDRDGFVGRYDLIEQLCRAKHSLEAARRTAKEMTRILGDNGNPSEEITYDSFLAFWMVMLADGSQMCDINDEIAMLKAFRQLFYGEQNIIRV
;
A
#
# COMPACT_ATOMS: atom_id res chain seq x y z
N MET A 1 -33.88 10.03 39.63
CA MET A 1 -33.52 11.22 38.83
C MET A 1 -33.88 10.92 37.38
N PRO A 2 -34.65 11.77 36.67
CA PRO A 2 -35.09 11.44 35.32
C PRO A 2 -33.91 11.50 34.33
N PRO A 3 -33.88 10.62 33.31
CA PRO A 3 -32.71 10.32 32.47
C PRO A 3 -32.47 11.33 31.33
N THR A 4 -32.76 12.61 31.52
CA THR A 4 -32.85 13.58 30.41
C THR A 4 -31.97 14.82 30.56
N HIS A 5 -30.87 14.75 31.30
CA HIS A 5 -29.88 15.84 31.35
C HIS A 5 -28.69 15.55 30.44
N LEU A 6 -28.92 15.65 29.13
CA LEU A 6 -27.82 15.72 28.16
C LEU A 6 -27.04 17.02 28.39
N THR A 7 -25.72 16.91 28.54
CA THR A 7 -24.83 18.08 28.73
C THR A 7 -24.92 19.02 27.52
N PRO A 8 -24.70 20.33 27.69
CA PRO A 8 -24.73 21.28 26.57
C PRO A 8 -23.80 20.90 25.42
N ALA A 9 -22.65 20.29 25.73
CA ALA A 9 -21.71 19.75 24.74
C ALA A 9 -22.32 18.61 23.92
N LEU A 10 -22.94 17.62 24.58
CA LEU A 10 -23.57 16.49 23.90
C LEU A 10 -24.78 16.92 23.06
N ARG A 11 -25.56 17.90 23.54
CA ARG A 11 -26.66 18.49 22.76
C ARG A 11 -26.17 19.21 21.51
N ARG A 12 -25.03 19.90 21.59
CA ARG A 12 -24.40 20.57 20.44
C ARG A 12 -23.89 19.56 19.43
N GLN A 13 -23.21 18.51 19.91
CA GLN A 13 -22.73 17.42 19.06
C GLN A 13 -23.87 16.68 18.36
N LEU A 14 -24.94 16.33 19.08
CA LEU A 14 -26.14 15.72 18.49
C LEU A 14 -26.87 16.66 17.52
N SER A 15 -26.88 17.98 17.78
CA SER A 15 -27.46 18.97 16.87
C SER A 15 -26.62 19.16 15.61
N ASP A 16 -25.29 19.10 15.70
CA ASP A 16 -24.38 19.20 14.57
C ASP A 16 -24.37 17.89 13.75
N GLU A 17 -24.52 16.73 14.38
CA GLU A 17 -24.76 15.44 13.69
C GLU A 17 -26.13 15.41 13.01
N ALA A 18 -27.18 15.88 13.69
CA ALA A 18 -28.50 16.02 13.09
C ALA A 18 -28.49 17.01 11.93
N ARG A 19 -27.75 18.12 12.02
CA ARG A 19 -27.53 19.05 10.90
C ARG A 19 -26.76 18.38 9.77
N LYS A 20 -25.69 17.63 10.04
CA LYS A 20 -24.96 16.84 9.02
C LYS A 20 -25.87 15.80 8.34
N LEU A 21 -26.74 15.14 9.08
CA LEU A 21 -27.73 14.20 8.54
C LEU A 21 -28.81 14.91 7.71
N LEU A 22 -29.29 16.07 8.17
CA LEU A 22 -30.27 16.90 7.45
C LEU A 22 -29.66 17.49 6.17
N PHE A 23 -28.39 17.91 6.19
CA PHE A 23 -27.63 18.34 5.01
C PHE A 23 -27.22 17.19 4.09
N ARG A 24 -27.10 15.95 4.59
CA ARG A 24 -26.98 14.75 3.73
C ARG A 24 -28.32 14.35 3.09
N ALA A 25 -29.44 14.66 3.74
CA ALA A 25 -30.78 14.38 3.22
C ALA A 25 -31.33 15.48 2.29
N HIS A 26 -30.76 16.69 2.33
CA HIS A 26 -31.20 17.85 1.52
C HIS A 26 -30.07 18.57 0.77
N GLY A 27 -28.84 18.07 0.87
CA GLY A 27 -27.69 18.54 0.10
C GLY A 27 -27.64 17.82 -1.24
N SER A 28 -27.23 18.55 -2.27
CA SER A 28 -26.98 18.03 -3.61
C SER A 28 -26.30 16.65 -3.60
N ASP A 29 -26.85 15.67 -4.32
CA ASP A 29 -26.28 14.31 -4.52
C ASP A 29 -24.91 14.33 -5.23
N ILE A 30 -24.36 15.51 -5.51
CA ILE A 30 -23.03 15.68 -6.09
C ILE A 30 -21.98 15.18 -5.08
N LEU A 31 -21.27 14.12 -5.47
CA LEU A 31 -20.17 13.57 -4.68
C LEU A 31 -19.10 14.64 -4.42
N ASP A 32 -18.61 14.68 -3.19
CA ASP A 32 -17.36 15.35 -2.87
C ASP A 32 -16.18 14.56 -3.46
N LEU A 33 -15.18 15.27 -3.95
CA LEU A 33 -14.07 14.71 -4.72
C LEU A 33 -13.37 13.53 -4.01
N PRO A 34 -13.04 13.59 -2.70
CA PRO A 34 -12.37 12.46 -2.05
C PRO A 34 -13.24 11.21 -2.01
N THR A 35 -14.53 11.39 -1.75
CA THR A 35 -15.50 10.29 -1.70
C THR A 35 -15.75 9.71 -3.09
N SER A 36 -15.66 10.50 -4.17
CA SER A 36 -15.80 9.99 -5.54
C SER A 36 -14.59 9.19 -6.03
N LEU A 37 -13.47 9.24 -5.32
CA LEU A 37 -12.28 8.42 -5.60
C LEU A 37 -12.11 7.24 -4.65
N GLN A 38 -12.96 7.12 -3.62
CA GLN A 38 -12.99 6.01 -2.68
C GLN A 38 -14.09 5.00 -3.02
N ASN A 39 -13.85 3.72 -2.72
CA ASN A 39 -14.84 2.65 -2.86
C ASN A 39 -15.49 2.67 -4.26
N MET A 40 -14.71 2.46 -5.31
CA MET A 40 -15.16 2.58 -6.68
C MET A 40 -14.65 1.44 -7.56
N ARG A 41 -15.36 1.20 -8.66
CA ARG A 41 -14.89 0.43 -9.81
C ARG A 41 -14.88 1.36 -11.00
N ALA A 42 -13.74 1.47 -11.68
CA ALA A 42 -13.58 2.33 -12.84
C ALA A 42 -12.84 1.60 -13.96
N ASN A 43 -13.13 1.97 -15.21
CA ASN A 43 -12.26 1.65 -16.33
C ASN A 43 -11.51 2.93 -16.72
N LEU A 44 -10.20 2.85 -16.76
CA LEU A 44 -9.30 3.97 -16.96
C LEU A 44 -8.58 3.80 -18.29
N MET A 45 -8.44 4.89 -19.04
CA MET A 45 -7.44 5.02 -20.08
C MET A 45 -6.33 5.93 -19.55
N ILE A 46 -5.15 5.36 -19.32
CA ILE A 46 -3.98 6.06 -18.82
C ILE A 46 -3.08 6.39 -20.00
N GLN A 47 -2.63 7.64 -20.08
CA GLN A 47 -1.71 8.13 -21.10
C GLN A 47 -0.49 8.69 -20.39
N THR A 48 0.71 8.27 -20.80
CA THR A 48 1.98 8.86 -20.33
C THR A 48 2.77 9.35 -21.54
N PRO A 49 3.77 10.23 -21.38
CA PRO A 49 4.48 10.81 -22.53
C PRO A 49 5.32 9.76 -23.29
N ARG A 50 5.77 8.73 -22.57
CA ARG A 50 6.64 7.67 -23.11
C ARG A 50 5.86 6.48 -23.66
N ASN A 51 4.63 6.29 -23.21
CA ASN A 51 3.84 5.09 -23.49
C ASN A 51 2.53 5.48 -24.18
N GLY A 52 2.14 4.73 -25.22
CA GLY A 52 0.79 4.85 -25.79
C GLY A 52 -0.32 4.58 -24.76
N PRO A 53 -1.61 4.80 -25.09
CA PRO A 53 -2.70 4.60 -24.14
C PRO A 53 -2.70 3.19 -23.56
N LEU A 54 -3.03 3.09 -22.27
CA LEU A 54 -3.17 1.85 -21.53
C LEU A 54 -4.57 1.80 -20.92
N TYR A 55 -5.34 0.76 -21.26
CA TYR A 55 -6.67 0.55 -20.71
C TYR A 55 -6.59 -0.42 -19.54
N VAL A 56 -7.00 0.03 -18.35
CA VAL A 56 -6.98 -0.78 -17.13
C VAL A 56 -8.31 -0.65 -16.40
N GLN A 57 -8.71 -1.70 -15.71
CA GLN A 57 -9.78 -1.63 -14.72
C GLN A 57 -9.17 -1.41 -13.34
N LEU A 58 -9.72 -0.47 -12.58
CA LEU A 58 -9.37 -0.19 -11.20
C LEU A 58 -10.55 -0.54 -10.30
N VAL A 59 -10.29 -1.24 -9.20
CA VAL A 59 -11.21 -1.38 -8.08
C VAL A 59 -10.52 -0.83 -6.85
N ALA A 60 -11.06 0.22 -6.25
CA ALA A 60 -10.59 0.80 -5.00
C ALA A 60 -11.61 0.48 -3.89
N SER A 61 -11.14 0.02 -2.73
CA SER A 61 -11.98 -0.33 -1.57
C SER A 61 -11.21 -0.09 -0.28
N GLY A 62 -11.64 0.89 0.52
CA GLY A 62 -10.90 1.36 1.69
C GLY A 62 -9.50 1.84 1.30
N LEU A 63 -8.46 1.21 1.85
CA LEU A 63 -7.06 1.48 1.54
C LEU A 63 -6.46 0.49 0.52
N ASN A 64 -7.29 -0.39 -0.01
CA ASN A 64 -6.86 -1.43 -0.96
C ASN A 64 -7.29 -1.04 -2.36
N TYR A 65 -6.45 -1.34 -3.34
CA TYR A 65 -6.76 -1.11 -4.74
C TYR A 65 -6.22 -2.22 -5.61
N MET A 66 -6.99 -2.61 -6.61
CA MET A 66 -6.64 -3.65 -7.55
C MET A 66 -6.76 -3.13 -8.97
N TYR A 67 -5.66 -3.26 -9.70
CA TYR A 67 -5.62 -3.06 -11.13
C TYR A 67 -5.83 -4.38 -11.85
N ARG A 68 -6.56 -4.35 -12.95
CA ARG A 68 -6.72 -5.46 -13.88
C ARG A 68 -6.43 -4.97 -15.29
N TYR A 69 -5.52 -5.66 -15.96
CA TYR A 69 -5.16 -5.43 -17.35
C TYR A 69 -5.40 -6.70 -18.16
N HIS A 70 -6.20 -6.58 -19.23
CA HIS A 70 -6.52 -7.71 -20.10
C HIS A 70 -5.45 -7.87 -21.17
N LEU A 71 -4.80 -9.03 -21.19
CA LEU A 71 -3.79 -9.40 -22.16
C LEU A 71 -4.45 -10.21 -23.29
N GLU A 72 -4.90 -9.49 -24.33
CA GLU A 72 -5.69 -10.03 -25.44
C GLU A 72 -5.02 -11.22 -26.15
N ALA A 73 -3.70 -11.16 -26.34
CA ALA A 73 -2.93 -12.16 -27.07
C ALA A 73 -3.06 -13.59 -26.51
N ILE A 74 -3.30 -13.74 -25.21
CA ILE A 74 -3.49 -15.04 -24.55
C ILE A 74 -4.84 -15.16 -23.83
N GLY A 75 -5.71 -14.16 -23.97
CA GLY A 75 -7.01 -14.13 -23.30
C GLY A 75 -6.93 -14.23 -21.78
N ALA A 76 -5.91 -13.62 -21.18
CA ALA A 76 -5.67 -13.66 -19.74
C ALA A 76 -5.76 -12.26 -19.12
N ASP A 77 -5.88 -12.19 -17.80
CA ASP A 77 -5.88 -10.94 -17.05
C ASP A 77 -4.72 -10.88 -16.09
N ILE A 78 -3.96 -9.79 -16.12
CA ILE A 78 -2.93 -9.50 -15.14
C ILE A 78 -3.53 -8.61 -14.08
N LEU A 79 -3.34 -9.00 -12.82
CA LEU A 79 -3.87 -8.29 -11.67
C LEU A 79 -2.74 -7.85 -10.75
N VAL A 80 -2.86 -6.62 -10.26
CA VAL A 80 -1.97 -6.04 -9.25
C VAL A 80 -2.86 -5.53 -8.13
N LEU A 81 -2.88 -6.26 -7.02
CA LEU A 81 -3.51 -5.83 -5.78
C LEU A 81 -2.47 -5.12 -4.93
N VAL A 82 -2.72 -3.87 -4.57
CA VAL A 82 -1.98 -3.21 -3.50
C VAL A 82 -2.85 -3.19 -2.27
N ARG A 83 -2.37 -3.87 -1.23
CA ARG A 83 -3.01 -3.96 0.08
C ARG A 83 -1.97 -3.55 1.10
N ASN A 84 -2.32 -2.57 1.94
CA ASN A 84 -1.42 -2.06 2.95
C ASN A 84 -0.01 -1.74 2.42
N GLY A 85 0.10 -1.18 1.22
CA GLY A 85 1.38 -0.81 0.60
C GLY A 85 2.24 -1.99 0.11
N SER A 86 1.77 -3.23 0.27
CA SER A 86 2.37 -4.41 -0.35
C SER A 86 1.63 -4.75 -1.65
N ALA A 87 2.38 -4.98 -2.73
CA ALA A 87 1.82 -5.39 -4.01
C ALA A 87 1.80 -6.92 -4.12
N THR A 88 0.68 -7.46 -4.59
CA THR A 88 0.50 -8.86 -4.97
C THR A 88 0.14 -8.91 -6.43
N LYS A 89 0.92 -9.67 -7.22
CA LYS A 89 0.81 -9.67 -8.69
C LYS A 89 0.60 -11.08 -9.21
N TRP A 90 -0.44 -11.28 -10.01
CA TRP A 90 -0.75 -12.59 -10.61
C TRP A 90 -1.38 -12.44 -11.99
N ILE A 91 -1.42 -13.55 -12.70
CA ILE A 91 -2.17 -13.70 -13.95
C ILE A 91 -3.32 -14.68 -13.71
N THR A 92 -4.47 -14.39 -14.32
CA THR A 92 -5.66 -15.25 -14.34
C THR A 92 -5.96 -15.64 -15.77
N TYR A 93 -5.97 -16.93 -16.05
CA TYR A 93 -6.27 -17.45 -17.39
C TYR A 93 -7.77 -17.55 -17.64
N ALA A 94 -8.15 -17.69 -18.90
CA ALA A 94 -9.54 -17.95 -19.29
C ALA A 94 -10.11 -19.25 -18.67
N THR A 95 -9.26 -20.20 -18.27
CA THR A 95 -9.65 -21.42 -17.56
C THR A 95 -10.07 -21.16 -16.11
N GLY A 96 -9.76 -19.98 -15.57
CA GLY A 96 -9.93 -19.63 -14.16
C GLY A 96 -8.71 -19.95 -13.29
N ASP A 97 -7.66 -20.56 -13.86
CA ASP A 97 -6.43 -20.83 -13.14
C ASP A 97 -5.67 -19.53 -12.84
N HIS A 98 -4.94 -19.53 -11.71
CA HIS A 98 -4.16 -18.40 -11.26
C HIS A 98 -2.70 -18.78 -11.11
N GLU A 99 -1.80 -17.91 -11.57
CA GLU A 99 -0.36 -18.10 -11.43
C GLU A 99 0.31 -16.81 -10.97
N ALA A 100 1.31 -16.93 -10.10
CA ALA A 100 2.08 -15.77 -9.65
C ALA A 100 2.82 -15.14 -10.85
N LEU A 101 2.72 -13.81 -11.00
CA LEU A 101 3.13 -13.14 -12.24
C LEU A 101 4.62 -13.35 -12.56
N ASN A 102 5.47 -13.47 -11.54
CA ASN A 102 6.90 -13.74 -11.71
C ASN A 102 7.18 -15.14 -12.26
N VAL A 103 6.37 -16.14 -11.91
CA VAL A 103 6.52 -17.52 -12.42
C VAL A 103 6.15 -17.52 -13.89
N PHE A 104 4.99 -16.94 -14.21
CA PHE A 104 4.58 -16.71 -15.60
C PHE A 104 5.66 -16.00 -16.42
N LEU A 105 6.21 -14.89 -15.91
CA LEU A 105 7.25 -14.12 -16.61
C LEU A 105 8.56 -14.90 -16.76
N ALA A 106 8.95 -15.71 -15.76
CA ALA A 106 10.15 -16.54 -15.85
C ALA A 106 10.00 -17.64 -16.90
N ASP A 107 8.86 -18.33 -16.93
CA ASP A 107 8.55 -19.35 -17.93
C ASP A 107 8.44 -18.73 -19.33
N PHE A 108 7.84 -17.55 -19.42
CA PHE A 108 7.69 -16.84 -20.69
C PHE A 108 9.03 -16.37 -21.28
N GLN A 109 9.95 -15.89 -20.45
CA GLN A 109 11.31 -15.53 -20.88
C GLN A 109 12.07 -16.70 -21.52
N LEU A 110 11.77 -17.94 -21.11
CA LEU A 110 12.38 -19.14 -21.66
C LEU A 110 11.80 -19.55 -23.03
N HIS A 111 10.57 -19.12 -23.34
CA HIS A 111 9.81 -19.66 -24.48
C HIS A 111 9.50 -18.64 -25.60
N ASP A 112 9.21 -17.37 -25.28
CA ASP A 112 8.93 -16.34 -26.29
C ASP A 112 9.23 -14.92 -25.76
N PRO A 113 10.48 -14.41 -25.87
CA PRO A 113 10.89 -13.21 -25.13
C PRO A 113 10.30 -11.88 -25.62
N GLN A 114 9.57 -11.81 -26.76
CA GLN A 114 9.31 -10.50 -27.41
C GLN A 114 7.84 -10.07 -27.50
N GLN A 115 6.85 -10.96 -27.64
CA GLN A 115 5.47 -10.50 -27.92
C GLN A 115 4.66 -10.06 -26.70
N LEU A 116 4.79 -10.71 -25.54
CA LEU A 116 4.00 -10.35 -24.35
C LEU A 116 4.77 -9.49 -23.35
N ASN A 117 6.11 -9.45 -23.43
CA ASN A 117 6.90 -8.71 -22.44
C ASN A 117 6.64 -7.19 -22.49
N GLU A 118 6.56 -6.60 -23.68
CA GLU A 118 6.33 -5.16 -23.83
C GLU A 118 5.01 -4.69 -23.18
N PRO A 119 3.82 -5.25 -23.51
CA PRO A 119 2.57 -4.80 -22.90
C PRO A 119 2.51 -5.05 -21.40
N VAL A 120 3.09 -6.15 -20.91
CA VAL A 120 3.12 -6.46 -19.47
C VAL A 120 4.02 -5.51 -18.71
N LEU A 121 5.25 -5.29 -19.18
CA LEU A 121 6.18 -4.34 -18.56
C LEU A 121 5.60 -2.92 -18.58
N LYS A 122 5.01 -2.51 -19.71
CA LYS A 122 4.31 -1.23 -19.84
C LYS A 122 3.21 -1.07 -18.80
N PHE A 123 2.39 -2.10 -18.58
CA PHE A 123 1.34 -2.09 -17.55
C PHE A 123 1.94 -1.95 -16.14
N LEU A 124 2.96 -2.75 -15.82
CA LEU A 124 3.63 -2.72 -14.51
C LEU A 124 4.30 -1.37 -14.24
N ASP A 125 5.01 -0.81 -15.22
CA ASP A 125 5.69 0.49 -15.13
C ASP A 125 4.70 1.63 -14.90
N ILE A 126 3.56 1.61 -15.59
CA ILE A 126 2.52 2.63 -15.43
C ILE A 126 1.85 2.51 -14.06
N VAL A 127 1.51 1.30 -13.62
CA VAL A 127 0.90 1.07 -12.30
C VAL A 127 1.88 1.45 -11.17
N ALA A 128 3.17 1.15 -11.32
CA ALA A 128 4.19 1.55 -10.35
C ALA A 128 4.35 3.08 -10.21
N GLN A 129 4.05 3.84 -11.27
CA GLN A 129 4.04 5.31 -11.24
C GLN A 129 2.73 5.89 -10.69
N LEU A 130 1.67 5.09 -10.58
CA LEU A 130 0.35 5.52 -10.15
C LEU A 130 0.07 5.12 -8.71
N ASP A 131 0.40 6.02 -7.78
CA ASP A 131 -0.03 5.89 -6.40
C ASP A 131 -1.47 6.42 -6.22
N VAL A 132 -2.44 5.52 -6.23
CA VAL A 132 -3.87 5.86 -6.02
C VAL A 132 -4.10 6.43 -4.63
N LEU A 133 -3.33 6.01 -3.62
CA LEU A 133 -3.49 6.52 -2.27
C LEU A 133 -3.04 7.97 -2.20
N ASP A 134 -1.93 8.32 -2.86
CA ASP A 134 -1.52 9.72 -2.98
C ASP A 134 -2.57 10.55 -3.71
N ILE A 135 -3.10 10.06 -4.85
CA ILE A 135 -4.18 10.74 -5.59
C ILE A 135 -5.41 10.98 -4.69
N ILE A 136 -5.85 9.98 -3.93
CA ILE A 136 -6.99 10.10 -3.00
C ILE A 136 -6.65 11.08 -1.87
N GLN A 137 -5.46 10.99 -1.28
CA GLN A 137 -5.04 11.88 -0.21
C GLN A 137 -5.01 13.33 -0.68
N VAL A 138 -4.35 13.59 -1.80
CA VAL A 138 -4.23 14.92 -2.40
C VAL A 138 -5.61 15.48 -2.81
N SER A 139 -6.53 14.62 -3.24
CA SER A 139 -7.90 15.04 -3.57
C SER A 139 -8.64 15.65 -2.37
N SER A 140 -8.29 15.27 -1.14
CA SER A 140 -8.86 15.83 0.10
C SER A 140 -8.44 17.27 0.39
N GLU A 141 -7.33 17.70 -0.20
CA GLU A 141 -6.77 19.05 -0.07
C GLU A 141 -7.03 19.92 -1.31
N ALA A 142 -7.71 19.36 -2.33
CA ALA A 142 -7.91 20.01 -3.61
C ALA A 142 -8.90 21.18 -3.52
N ILE A 143 -8.52 22.29 -4.15
CA ILE A 143 -9.30 23.53 -4.17
C ILE A 143 -10.16 23.55 -5.44
N LEU A 144 -11.47 23.79 -5.29
CA LEU A 144 -12.39 23.97 -6.40
C LEU A 144 -12.09 25.30 -7.13
N GLN A 145 -11.76 25.22 -8.41
CA GLN A 145 -11.47 26.37 -9.28
C GLN A 145 -12.67 26.77 -10.15
N GLN A 146 -13.43 25.78 -10.60
CA GLN A 146 -14.58 25.96 -11.50
C GLN A 146 -15.66 24.97 -11.13
N SER A 147 -16.93 25.39 -11.10
CA SER A 147 -18.07 24.55 -10.74
C SER A 147 -18.88 24.04 -11.93
N GLU A 148 -18.93 24.79 -13.04
CA GLU A 148 -19.75 24.46 -14.22
C GLU A 148 -19.00 24.78 -15.53
N PRO A 149 -19.25 24.05 -16.64
CA PRO A 149 -20.15 22.89 -16.75
C PRO A 149 -19.59 21.62 -16.08
N THR A 150 -18.27 21.56 -15.89
CA THR A 150 -17.55 20.52 -15.14
C THR A 150 -16.95 21.13 -13.88
N ARG A 151 -16.87 20.33 -12.82
CA ARG A 151 -16.15 20.72 -11.60
C ARG A 151 -14.67 20.48 -11.79
N ILE A 152 -13.85 21.51 -11.60
CA ILE A 152 -12.39 21.43 -11.73
C ILE A 152 -11.79 21.73 -10.37
N TYR A 153 -11.02 20.77 -9.86
CA TYR A 153 -10.25 20.92 -8.63
C TYR A 153 -8.78 20.88 -8.95
N THR A 154 -8.00 21.64 -8.20
CA THR A 154 -6.53 21.67 -8.32
C THR A 154 -5.90 21.46 -6.97
N ALA A 155 -4.86 20.64 -6.93
CA ALA A 155 -4.01 20.47 -5.76
C ALA A 155 -2.55 20.44 -6.20
N THR A 156 -1.65 20.83 -5.31
CA THR A 156 -0.22 20.83 -5.60
C THR A 156 0.52 20.30 -4.39
N THR A 157 1.31 19.25 -4.61
CA THR A 157 2.31 18.75 -3.66
C THR A 157 3.69 19.31 -4.02
N PRO A 158 4.72 19.13 -3.19
CA PRO A 158 6.09 19.54 -3.55
C PRO A 158 6.65 18.85 -4.80
N LEU A 159 6.06 17.73 -5.24
CA LEU A 159 6.54 16.93 -6.35
C LEU A 159 5.62 16.98 -7.57
N GLN A 160 4.31 17.15 -7.37
CA GLN A 160 3.32 17.00 -8.43
C GLN A 160 2.21 18.04 -8.33
N SER A 161 1.68 18.44 -9.48
CA SER A 161 0.47 19.22 -9.60
C SER A 161 -0.65 18.35 -10.17
N TYR A 162 -1.80 18.40 -9.51
CA TYR A 162 -2.96 17.59 -9.82
C TYR A 162 -4.12 18.46 -10.28
N ARG A 163 -4.78 18.03 -11.35
CA ARG A 163 -6.04 18.61 -11.82
C ARG A 163 -7.08 17.51 -11.93
N PHE A 164 -8.12 17.61 -11.10
CA PHE A 164 -9.25 16.69 -11.12
C PHE A 164 -10.41 17.34 -11.87
N ILE A 165 -10.93 16.66 -12.87
CA ILE A 165 -12.10 17.09 -13.64
C ILE A 165 -13.23 16.11 -13.35
N CYS A 166 -14.33 16.62 -12.82
CA CYS A 166 -15.51 15.84 -12.47
C CYS A 166 -16.74 16.38 -13.19
N ASP A 167 -17.72 15.50 -13.37
CA ASP A 167 -19.04 15.87 -13.88
C ASP A 167 -19.71 16.87 -12.93
N GLY A 168 -20.26 17.96 -13.48
CA GLY A 168 -20.85 19.03 -12.68
C GLY A 168 -22.12 18.61 -11.93
N ALA A 169 -22.87 17.65 -12.48
CA ALA A 169 -24.17 17.23 -11.97
C ALA A 169 -24.08 16.05 -10.98
N THR A 170 -23.12 15.14 -11.18
CA THR A 170 -22.99 13.92 -10.38
C THR A 170 -21.75 13.92 -9.48
N GLY A 171 -20.73 14.72 -9.80
CA GLY A 171 -19.43 14.69 -9.10
C GLY A 171 -18.58 13.47 -9.44
N CYS A 172 -19.00 12.65 -10.42
CA CYS A 172 -18.22 11.51 -10.89
C CYS A 172 -16.92 11.99 -11.57
N PRO A 173 -15.78 11.32 -11.33
CA PRO A 173 -14.53 11.69 -11.97
C PRO A 173 -14.58 11.42 -13.48
N ILE A 174 -14.09 12.38 -14.26
CA ILE A 174 -13.97 12.32 -15.72
C ILE A 174 -12.51 12.15 -16.11
N SER A 175 -11.63 12.97 -15.54
CA SER A 175 -10.20 12.84 -15.77
C SER A 175 -9.37 13.39 -14.62
N ILE A 176 -8.15 12.87 -14.50
CA ILE A 176 -7.15 13.35 -13.56
C ILE A 176 -5.88 13.58 -14.37
N ASP A 177 -5.37 14.81 -14.34
CA ASP A 177 -4.06 15.15 -14.89
C ASP A 177 -3.07 15.25 -13.72
N CYS A 178 -1.99 14.46 -13.76
CA CYS A 178 -0.90 14.47 -12.80
C CYS A 178 0.36 14.96 -13.53
N ILE A 179 0.86 16.14 -13.16
CA ILE A 179 2.01 16.79 -13.80
C ILE A 179 3.15 16.83 -12.79
N SER A 180 4.25 16.14 -13.07
CA SER A 180 5.47 16.25 -12.27
C SER A 180 6.04 17.67 -12.36
N GLN A 181 6.51 18.21 -11.24
CA GLN A 181 7.17 19.52 -11.20
C GLN A 181 8.66 19.44 -11.54
N GLN A 182 9.26 18.27 -11.38
CA GLN A 182 10.70 18.06 -11.56
C GLN A 182 11.04 17.52 -12.97
N ASP A 183 10.09 16.81 -13.58
CA ASP A 183 10.22 16.22 -14.91
C ASP A 183 9.03 16.64 -15.78
N GLU A 184 9.18 16.69 -17.11
CA GLU A 184 8.05 16.83 -18.05
C GLU A 184 7.16 15.57 -18.11
N ASN A 185 7.12 14.76 -17.04
CA ASN A 185 6.26 13.59 -16.96
C ASN A 185 4.83 14.03 -16.64
N HIS A 186 3.95 13.84 -17.61
CA HIS A 186 2.54 14.17 -17.52
C HIS A 186 1.71 12.90 -17.70
N ILE A 187 1.09 12.44 -16.61
CA ILE A 187 0.20 11.30 -16.62
C ILE A 187 -1.23 11.82 -16.71
N LYS A 188 -1.95 11.42 -17.76
CA LYS A 188 -3.36 11.73 -17.93
C LYS A 188 -4.19 10.47 -17.76
N ILE A 189 -5.08 10.49 -16.78
CA ILE A 189 -6.02 9.41 -16.47
C ILE A 189 -7.39 9.85 -16.97
N GLN A 190 -7.97 9.14 -17.92
CA GLN A 190 -9.35 9.34 -18.36
C GLN A 190 -10.24 8.23 -17.83
N VAL A 191 -11.35 8.60 -17.20
CA VAL A 191 -12.32 7.67 -16.64
C VAL A 191 -13.38 7.39 -17.72
N THR A 192 -13.33 6.18 -18.27
CA THR A 192 -14.23 5.73 -19.36
C THR A 192 -15.48 5.04 -18.84
N TYR A 193 -15.41 4.49 -17.63
CA TYR A 193 -16.52 3.92 -16.89
C TYR A 193 -16.29 4.17 -15.41
N TYR A 194 -17.36 4.48 -14.68
CA TYR A 194 -17.32 4.72 -13.25
C TYR A 194 -18.55 4.11 -12.58
N ASN A 195 -18.31 3.36 -11.51
CA ASN A 195 -19.35 2.83 -10.64
C ASN A 195 -18.91 2.95 -9.19
N ARG A 196 -19.71 3.64 -8.39
CA ARG A 196 -19.47 3.75 -6.95
C ARG A 196 -19.90 2.47 -6.24
N LEU A 197 -19.09 2.01 -5.30
CA LEU A 197 -19.42 0.93 -4.39
C LEU A 197 -20.08 1.54 -3.14
N VAL A 198 -21.23 0.98 -2.75
CA VAL A 198 -22.03 1.48 -1.61
C VAL A 198 -21.30 1.26 -0.29
N SER A 199 -20.45 0.24 -0.22
CA SER A 199 -19.63 -0.11 0.95
C SER A 199 -18.25 -0.61 0.51
N GLN A 200 -17.33 -0.72 1.46
CA GLN A 200 -16.09 -1.45 1.25
C GLN A 200 -16.43 -2.90 0.84
N VAL A 201 -15.73 -3.37 -0.18
CA VAL A 201 -15.73 -4.75 -0.64
C VAL A 201 -14.40 -5.41 -0.29
N VAL A 202 -14.44 -6.70 0.00
CA VAL A 202 -13.24 -7.48 0.23
C VAL A 202 -12.56 -7.73 -1.12
N ILE A 203 -11.29 -7.35 -1.22
CA ILE A 203 -10.45 -7.62 -2.39
C ILE A 203 -9.24 -8.41 -1.88
N GLU A 204 -9.10 -9.64 -2.35
CA GLU A 204 -8.08 -10.58 -1.91
C GLU A 204 -7.43 -11.23 -3.12
N ALA A 205 -6.15 -11.57 -2.98
CA ALA A 205 -5.45 -12.38 -3.96
C ALA A 205 -5.92 -13.85 -3.85
N PRO A 206 -5.82 -14.63 -4.93
CA PRO A 206 -6.08 -16.07 -4.88
C PRO A 206 -5.16 -16.77 -3.87
N LEU A 207 -5.66 -17.87 -3.28
CA LEU A 207 -4.89 -18.68 -2.34
C LEU A 207 -3.59 -19.17 -2.97
N GLY A 208 -2.48 -19.07 -2.23
CA GLY A 208 -1.15 -19.48 -2.67
C GLY A 208 -0.36 -18.43 -3.46
N ILE A 209 -1.00 -17.31 -3.84
CA ILE A 209 -0.30 -16.18 -4.47
C ILE A 209 0.20 -15.24 -3.37
N LEU A 210 1.51 -15.26 -3.14
CA LEU A 210 2.17 -14.40 -2.17
C LEU A 210 2.40 -12.99 -2.74
N SER A 211 2.25 -11.98 -1.88
CA SER A 211 2.70 -10.62 -2.12
C SER A 211 4.22 -10.53 -2.27
N ASP A 212 4.70 -9.43 -2.83
CA ASP A 212 6.14 -9.20 -2.99
C ASP A 212 6.86 -9.24 -1.64
N VAL A 213 6.27 -8.61 -0.61
CA VAL A 213 6.82 -8.62 0.76
C VAL A 213 6.87 -10.03 1.33
N GLU A 214 5.78 -10.80 1.26
CA GLU A 214 5.75 -12.18 1.76
C GLU A 214 6.77 -13.07 1.04
N ARG A 215 6.97 -12.86 -0.26
CA ARG A 215 7.98 -13.59 -1.02
C ARG A 215 9.40 -13.23 -0.59
N MET A 216 9.69 -11.94 -0.43
CA MET A 216 11.01 -11.49 0.05
C MET A 216 11.27 -12.04 1.46
N MET A 217 10.27 -12.03 2.33
CA MET A 217 10.34 -12.62 3.66
C MET A 217 10.61 -14.13 3.59
N LYS A 218 9.94 -14.86 2.70
CA LYS A 218 10.20 -16.28 2.50
C LYS A 218 11.65 -16.53 2.08
N VAL A 219 12.17 -15.77 1.13
CA VAL A 219 13.59 -15.86 0.70
C VAL A 219 14.54 -15.52 1.86
N ALA A 220 14.22 -14.52 2.66
CA ALA A 220 15.01 -14.17 3.84
C ALA A 220 15.05 -15.29 4.88
N MET A 221 13.92 -15.98 5.12
CA MET A 221 13.88 -17.13 6.03
C MET A 221 14.60 -18.35 5.46
N GLU A 222 14.53 -18.58 4.15
CA GLU A 222 15.31 -19.62 3.48
C GLU A 222 16.81 -19.33 3.65
N ALA A 223 17.26 -18.10 3.45
CA ALA A 223 18.65 -17.71 3.69
C ALA A 223 19.04 -17.88 5.17
N TYR A 224 18.21 -17.40 6.11
CA TYR A 224 18.43 -17.58 7.55
C TYR A 224 18.59 -19.05 7.94
N SER A 225 17.83 -19.96 7.32
CA SER A 225 17.93 -21.39 7.58
C SER A 225 19.31 -21.99 7.22
N THR A 226 20.04 -21.34 6.31
CA THR A 226 21.39 -21.74 5.91
C THR A 226 22.50 -21.17 6.79
N TRP A 227 22.16 -20.23 7.69
CA TRP A 227 23.13 -19.62 8.58
C TRP A 227 23.73 -20.62 9.56
N SER A 228 24.91 -20.29 10.08
CA SER A 228 25.51 -21.03 11.18
C SER A 228 24.60 -21.09 12.41
N TYR A 229 24.62 -22.22 13.10
CA TYR A 229 23.84 -22.42 14.33
C TYR A 229 24.12 -21.34 15.39
N GLU A 230 25.39 -20.90 15.50
CA GLU A 230 25.79 -19.84 16.41
C GLU A 230 25.16 -18.49 16.04
N ALA A 231 25.09 -18.15 14.76
CA ALA A 231 24.44 -16.92 14.29
C ALA A 231 22.92 -16.98 14.51
N GLN A 232 22.29 -18.14 14.27
CA GLN A 232 20.86 -18.33 14.54
C GLN A 232 20.53 -18.16 16.02
N ILE A 233 21.30 -18.75 16.94
CA ILE A 233 21.12 -18.52 18.38
C ILE A 233 21.29 -17.05 18.73
N GLN A 234 22.32 -16.40 18.18
CA GLN A 234 22.53 -14.98 18.44
C GLN A 234 21.34 -14.14 17.98
N MET A 235 20.78 -14.43 16.80
CA MET A 235 19.60 -13.73 16.29
C MET A 235 18.38 -13.99 17.17
N GLN A 236 18.13 -15.25 17.54
CA GLN A 236 17.02 -15.62 18.41
C GLN A 236 17.09 -14.88 19.75
N ASN A 237 18.26 -14.87 20.38
CA ASN A 237 18.46 -14.16 21.64
C ASN A 237 18.19 -12.65 21.50
N LEU A 238 18.52 -12.04 20.35
CA LEU A 238 18.21 -10.63 20.10
C LEU A 238 16.69 -10.41 20.05
N ILE A 239 15.94 -11.29 19.38
CA ILE A 239 14.47 -11.14 19.28
C ILE A 239 13.79 -11.46 20.62
N ASP A 240 14.29 -12.45 21.37
CA ASP A 240 13.80 -12.78 22.72
C ASP A 240 13.99 -11.63 23.74
N GLU A 241 14.90 -10.71 23.47
CA GLU A 241 15.03 -9.48 24.26
C GLU A 241 14.04 -8.39 23.84
N ILE A 242 13.53 -8.46 22.60
CA ILE A 242 12.51 -7.55 22.07
C ILE A 242 11.12 -8.00 22.55
N ASP A 243 10.82 -9.29 22.49
CA ASP A 243 9.60 -9.89 23.06
C ASP A 243 9.68 -9.87 24.59
N HIS A 244 9.13 -8.81 25.21
CA HIS A 244 9.26 -8.58 26.64
C HIS A 244 8.39 -9.52 27.48
N ASP A 245 7.22 -9.92 26.99
CA ASP A 245 6.29 -10.83 27.67
C ASP A 245 6.50 -12.30 27.31
N ARG A 246 7.37 -12.58 26.33
CA ARG A 246 7.85 -13.91 25.94
C ARG A 246 6.72 -14.83 25.50
N ASP A 247 5.76 -14.27 24.79
CA ASP A 247 4.58 -15.00 24.34
C ASP A 247 4.76 -15.59 22.92
N GLY A 248 5.89 -15.31 22.26
CA GLY A 248 6.15 -15.77 20.90
C GLY A 248 5.63 -14.80 19.83
N PHE A 249 5.27 -13.58 20.22
CA PHE A 249 4.84 -12.51 19.33
C PHE A 249 5.56 -11.22 19.67
N VAL A 250 5.72 -10.37 18.65
CA VAL A 250 6.25 -9.02 18.84
C VAL A 250 5.13 -8.03 18.58
N GLY A 251 4.68 -7.39 19.65
CA GLY A 251 3.68 -6.34 19.58
C GLY A 251 4.26 -5.02 19.11
N ARG A 252 3.35 -4.10 18.75
CA ARG A 252 3.72 -2.72 18.41
C ARG A 252 4.44 -2.01 19.57
N TYR A 253 4.04 -2.30 20.81
CA TYR A 253 4.61 -1.66 22.00
C TYR A 253 6.04 -2.14 22.27
N ASP A 254 6.32 -3.43 22.11
CA ASP A 254 7.66 -4.02 22.26
C ASP A 254 8.67 -3.35 21.33
N LEU A 255 8.29 -3.22 20.06
CA LEU A 255 9.10 -2.55 19.07
C LEU A 255 9.35 -1.07 19.40
N ILE A 256 8.31 -0.34 19.83
CA ILE A 256 8.46 1.08 20.22
C ILE A 256 9.42 1.22 21.39
N GLU A 257 9.25 0.39 22.43
CA GLU A 257 10.08 0.43 23.62
C GLU A 257 11.54 0.11 23.28
N GLN A 258 11.78 -0.96 22.52
CA GLN A 258 13.13 -1.35 22.14
C GLN A 258 13.83 -0.26 21.30
N LEU A 259 13.15 0.31 20.31
CA LEU A 259 13.74 1.38 19.49
C LEU A 259 14.03 2.64 20.34
N CYS A 260 13.17 2.97 21.30
CA CYS A 260 13.44 4.07 22.23
C CYS A 260 14.65 3.77 23.13
N ARG A 261 14.81 2.54 23.63
CA ARG A 261 16.00 2.10 24.38
C ARG A 261 17.28 2.20 23.54
N ALA A 262 17.19 1.92 22.24
CA ALA A 262 18.25 2.11 21.26
C ALA A 262 18.55 3.59 20.91
N LYS A 263 17.86 4.55 21.57
CA LYS A 263 17.97 6.01 21.39
C LYS A 263 17.37 6.56 20.09
N HIS A 264 16.51 5.80 19.42
CA HIS A 264 15.66 6.39 18.36
C HIS A 264 14.64 7.34 18.98
N SER A 265 14.23 8.37 18.24
CA SER A 265 13.19 9.28 18.72
C SER A 265 11.86 8.55 18.86
N LEU A 266 11.04 8.95 19.84
CA LEU A 266 9.72 8.34 20.06
C LEU A 266 8.83 8.45 18.80
N GLU A 267 8.95 9.54 18.04
CA GLU A 267 8.21 9.72 16.80
C GLU A 267 8.65 8.71 15.73
N ALA A 268 9.96 8.53 15.54
CA ALA A 268 10.51 7.54 14.62
C ALA A 268 10.09 6.13 15.03
N ALA A 269 10.24 5.76 16.30
CA ALA A 269 9.83 4.46 16.82
C ALA A 269 8.34 4.17 16.59
N ARG A 270 7.46 5.15 16.88
CA ARG A 270 6.01 5.01 16.64
C ARG A 270 5.67 4.88 15.17
N ARG A 271 6.36 5.61 14.30
CA ARG A 271 6.16 5.56 12.84
C ARG A 271 6.59 4.20 12.31
N THR A 272 7.80 3.77 12.66
CA THR A 272 8.34 2.46 12.28
C THR A 272 7.43 1.32 12.70
N ALA A 273 7.01 1.29 13.97
CA ALA A 273 6.13 0.22 14.46
C ALA A 273 4.76 0.25 13.79
N LYS A 274 4.19 1.45 13.57
CA LYS A 274 2.93 1.59 12.82
C LYS A 274 3.05 1.04 11.40
N GLU A 275 4.12 1.36 10.68
CA GLU A 275 4.32 0.91 9.31
C GLU A 275 4.57 -0.60 9.23
N MET A 276 5.35 -1.16 10.15
CA MET A 276 5.54 -2.61 10.25
C MET A 276 4.21 -3.33 10.48
N THR A 277 3.44 -2.91 11.49
CA THR A 277 2.10 -3.47 11.75
C THR A 277 1.16 -3.25 10.59
N ARG A 278 1.23 -2.12 9.88
CA ARG A 278 0.41 -1.88 8.69
C ARG A 278 0.73 -2.90 7.59
N ILE A 279 2.01 -3.16 7.33
CA ILE A 279 2.47 -4.05 6.26
C ILE A 279 2.24 -5.53 6.60
N LEU A 280 2.58 -5.94 7.82
CA LEU A 280 2.54 -7.35 8.26
C LEU A 280 1.24 -7.75 8.94
N GLY A 281 0.52 -6.80 9.52
CA GLY A 281 -0.67 -7.06 10.30
C GLY A 281 -1.81 -7.56 9.43
N ASP A 282 -2.46 -8.62 9.91
CA ASP A 282 -3.75 -9.02 9.35
C ASP A 282 -4.82 -8.03 9.84
N ASN A 283 -5.60 -7.48 8.90
CA ASN A 283 -6.72 -6.59 9.21
C ASN A 283 -7.79 -7.30 10.07
N GLY A 284 -7.77 -8.65 10.11
CA GLY A 284 -8.62 -9.46 10.98
C GLY A 284 -8.11 -9.65 12.40
N ASN A 285 -6.84 -9.33 12.70
CA ASN A 285 -6.27 -9.51 14.04
C ASN A 285 -6.17 -8.16 14.80
N PRO A 286 -7.05 -7.92 15.80
CA PRO A 286 -7.01 -6.67 16.57
C PRO A 286 -5.82 -6.56 17.52
N SER A 287 -5.07 -7.66 17.78
CA SER A 287 -3.94 -7.62 18.70
C SER A 287 -2.69 -6.95 18.10
N GLU A 288 -2.65 -6.73 16.77
CA GLU A 288 -1.49 -6.14 16.07
C GLU A 288 -0.16 -6.90 16.33
N GLU A 289 -0.26 -8.14 16.80
CA GLU A 289 0.86 -9.03 17.13
C GLU A 289 1.42 -9.71 15.88
N ILE A 290 2.75 -9.77 15.81
CA ILE A 290 3.48 -10.33 14.67
C ILE A 290 4.30 -11.52 15.17
N THR A 291 4.17 -12.67 14.51
CA THR A 291 4.97 -13.86 14.83
C THR A 291 6.47 -13.58 14.69
N TYR A 292 7.31 -14.26 15.47
CA TYR A 292 8.77 -14.18 15.36
C TYR A 292 9.31 -14.29 13.94
N ASP A 293 8.90 -15.32 13.19
CA ASP A 293 9.39 -15.56 11.84
C ASP A 293 9.09 -14.38 10.92
N SER A 294 7.87 -13.83 11.01
CA SER A 294 7.47 -12.67 10.22
C SER A 294 8.24 -11.41 10.61
N PHE A 295 8.47 -11.21 11.91
CA PHE A 295 9.25 -10.08 12.43
C PHE A 295 10.71 -10.14 11.94
N LEU A 296 11.36 -11.29 12.11
CA LEU A 296 12.75 -11.52 11.69
C LEU A 296 12.89 -11.34 10.17
N ALA A 297 12.07 -12.04 9.40
CA ALA A 297 12.12 -12.00 7.95
C ALA A 297 11.94 -10.57 7.41
N PHE A 298 10.97 -9.82 7.96
CA PHE A 298 10.73 -8.44 7.56
C PHE A 298 11.97 -7.57 7.78
N TRP A 299 12.58 -7.64 8.96
CA TRP A 299 13.75 -6.82 9.26
C TRP A 299 15.00 -7.23 8.48
N MET A 300 15.20 -8.53 8.22
CA MET A 300 16.26 -9.00 7.32
C MET A 300 16.11 -8.39 5.93
N VAL A 301 14.88 -8.36 5.39
CA VAL A 301 14.59 -7.74 4.09
C VAL A 301 14.84 -6.23 4.13
N MET A 302 14.30 -5.51 5.11
CA MET A 302 14.42 -4.05 5.20
C MET A 302 15.88 -3.59 5.39
N LEU A 303 16.68 -4.33 6.15
CA LEU A 303 18.10 -3.99 6.39
C LEU A 303 18.99 -4.28 5.17
N ALA A 304 18.67 -5.34 4.42
CA ALA A 304 19.36 -5.65 3.17
C ALA A 304 19.02 -4.66 2.05
N ASP A 305 17.76 -4.24 1.93
CA ASP A 305 17.33 -3.29 0.90
C ASP A 305 17.81 -1.86 1.20
N GLY A 306 17.82 -1.47 2.48
CA GLY A 306 18.20 -0.13 2.93
C GLY A 306 19.70 0.18 2.91
N SER A 307 20.57 -0.82 2.72
CA SER A 307 22.02 -0.62 2.72
C SER A 307 22.70 -1.41 1.61
N GLN A 308 23.45 -0.71 0.74
CA GLN A 308 24.35 -1.35 -0.24
C GLN A 308 25.47 -2.20 0.41
N MET A 309 25.48 -2.33 1.74
CA MET A 309 26.51 -2.96 2.55
C MET A 309 26.03 -4.18 3.35
N CYS A 310 24.75 -4.56 3.25
CA CYS A 310 24.22 -5.72 3.98
C CYS A 310 23.56 -6.71 3.01
N ASP A 311 24.20 -7.87 2.83
CA ASP A 311 23.63 -9.03 2.14
C ASP A 311 22.93 -9.91 3.18
N ILE A 312 21.74 -10.45 2.85
CA ILE A 312 21.01 -11.40 3.69
C ILE A 312 21.85 -12.67 3.97
N ASN A 313 22.77 -13.01 3.08
CA ASN A 313 23.67 -14.15 3.26
C ASN A 313 24.93 -13.82 4.10
N ASP A 314 25.20 -12.55 4.38
CA ASP A 314 26.31 -12.15 5.26
C ASP A 314 25.81 -12.08 6.71
N GLU A 315 25.93 -13.21 7.41
CA GLU A 315 25.50 -13.38 8.79
C GLU A 315 26.05 -12.29 9.72
N ILE A 316 27.33 -11.94 9.55
CA ILE A 316 28.04 -11.00 10.43
C ILE A 316 27.53 -9.58 10.18
N ALA A 317 27.42 -9.18 8.91
CA ALA A 317 26.90 -7.87 8.54
C ALA A 317 25.44 -7.72 9.01
N MET A 318 24.61 -8.75 8.80
CA MET A 318 23.20 -8.72 9.18
C MET A 318 23.01 -8.68 10.70
N LEU A 319 23.71 -9.50 11.47
CA LEU A 319 23.69 -9.44 12.94
C LEU A 319 24.13 -8.07 13.47
N LYS A 320 25.16 -7.49 12.85
CA LYS A 320 25.63 -6.15 13.21
C LYS A 320 24.56 -5.08 12.90
N ALA A 321 23.91 -5.17 11.75
CA ALA A 321 22.84 -4.25 11.35
C ALA A 321 21.64 -4.34 12.30
N PHE A 322 21.20 -5.56 12.65
CA PHE A 322 20.16 -5.80 13.66
C PHE A 322 20.54 -5.21 15.02
N ARG A 323 21.77 -5.47 15.48
CA ARG A 323 22.25 -4.90 16.75
C ARG A 323 22.27 -3.38 16.72
N GLN A 324 22.71 -2.78 15.63
CA GLN A 324 22.72 -1.34 15.47
C GLN A 324 21.31 -0.76 15.50
N LEU A 325 20.34 -1.42 14.86
CA LEU A 325 18.95 -0.99 14.85
C LEU A 325 18.34 -1.03 16.27
N PHE A 326 18.49 -2.15 16.98
CA PHE A 326 17.77 -2.40 18.24
C PHE A 326 18.55 -2.09 19.51
N TYR A 327 19.86 -1.81 19.44
CA TYR A 327 20.68 -1.43 20.59
C TYR A 327 21.48 -0.15 20.38
N GLY A 328 21.49 0.40 19.17
CA GLY A 328 22.25 1.60 18.80
C GLY A 328 23.74 1.33 18.57
N GLU A 329 24.45 2.34 18.08
CA GLU A 329 25.86 2.24 17.66
C GLU A 329 26.86 1.92 18.79
N GLN A 330 26.45 2.06 20.06
CA GLN A 330 27.35 1.92 21.21
C GLN A 330 27.52 0.46 21.69
N ASN A 331 26.67 -0.47 21.25
CA ASN A 331 26.70 -1.88 21.65
C ASN A 331 27.33 -2.81 20.59
N ILE A 332 28.08 -2.26 19.63
CA ILE A 332 28.97 -3.07 18.80
C ILE A 332 30.10 -3.55 19.71
N ILE A 333 29.91 -4.72 20.32
CA ILE A 333 30.97 -5.45 21.01
C ILE A 333 32.11 -5.57 20.00
N ARG A 334 33.22 -4.86 20.25
CA ARG A 334 34.49 -5.10 19.59
C ARG A 334 34.88 -6.53 19.99
N VAL A 335 34.68 -7.48 19.08
CA VAL A 335 35.30 -8.80 19.15
C VAL A 335 36.79 -8.63 18.90
#